data_AF-A0A398BUY2-F1
#
_entry.id   AF-A0A398BUY2-F1
#
_cell.length_a   1.000
_cell.length_b   1.000
_cell.length_c   1.000
_cell.angle_alpha   90.00
_cell.angle_beta   90.00
_cell.angle_gamma   90.00
#
_symmetry.space_group_name_H-M   'P 1'
#
loop_
_entity.id
_entity.type
_entity.pdbx_description
1 polymer ?
#
loop_
_entity_poly.entity_id
_entity_poly.type
_entity_poly.pdbx_seq_one_letter_code
_entity_poly.pdbx_strand_id
1 'polypeptide(L)'
;MPMTDAEQYMLELLNRARLDPLGEAKRQGTALNTGLPSSMNGKIDGSPKQVLAPQEALDKAATGHSQWMADTNTFSHVGKGGSAYDDRILAAGYEKSYYGWALGENLSYGAGIGTATERAMQAHFNTLWDSPDHRYNMMQERYREIGVAEVYGKADFVTLDFGLASERAWVTGVAYTDRDRDGFYSIGEGQSGLEFTILKGNAETTGSTGGYALSAKARSEVTLQIGGDIAVGVDLGKGNVKVDLVNGSVLKVSGDVTLIEGISRAELLGMVAAGLTGNDKRNVLIGNESRNTLAGEAGNDVLRAGGGSDRLSGGNGRDQLYGDAGNDRLSGGRHADKLYGGDGKDRLVGDGGADKLYGGDDADTFVLRKGFGTDRVMDFDLSEGDRLAFDDNLWSGDLTPWQIVNTFATATDAGVVFDFGRGNLLVLEDVYTTDGLAARIGIF
;
A
#
# COMPACT_ATOMS: atom_id res chain seq x y z
N MET A 1 26.86 6.23 -9.12
CA MET A 1 27.46 4.93 -8.69
C MET A 1 26.32 4.06 -8.19
N PRO A 2 26.42 2.72 -8.21
CA PRO A 2 25.45 1.91 -7.50
C PRO A 2 25.45 2.33 -6.01
N MET A 3 24.26 2.48 -5.41
CA MET A 3 24.16 2.78 -3.99
C MET A 3 24.81 1.66 -3.18
N THR A 4 25.35 2.00 -2.02
CA THR A 4 25.78 1.01 -1.02
C THR A 4 24.57 0.42 -0.28
N ASP A 5 24.77 -0.71 0.40
CA ASP A 5 23.72 -1.32 1.22
C ASP A 5 23.28 -0.40 2.38
N ALA A 6 24.18 0.46 2.90
CA ALA A 6 23.89 1.42 3.95
C ALA A 6 23.04 2.60 3.44
N GLU A 7 23.34 3.12 2.26
CA GLU A 7 22.54 4.15 1.58
C GLU A 7 21.14 3.60 1.22
N GLN A 8 21.07 2.34 0.77
CA GLN A 8 19.80 1.65 0.58
C GLN A 8 19.01 1.56 1.87
N TYR A 9 19.63 1.14 2.98
CA TYR A 9 18.95 1.04 4.28
C TYR A 9 18.38 2.40 4.74
N MET A 10 19.13 3.49 4.57
CA MET A 10 18.63 4.84 4.85
C MET A 10 17.45 5.24 3.96
N LEU A 11 17.49 4.93 2.66
CA LEU A 11 16.35 5.13 1.76
C LEU A 11 15.12 4.35 2.23
N GLU A 12 15.30 3.11 2.67
CA GLU A 12 14.22 2.27 3.17
C GLU A 12 13.59 2.83 4.46
N LEU A 13 14.40 3.35 5.38
CA LEU A 13 13.91 4.04 6.59
C LEU A 13 13.09 5.28 6.22
N LEU A 14 13.58 6.09 5.27
CA LEU A 14 12.88 7.27 4.78
C LEU A 14 11.56 6.91 4.10
N ASN A 15 11.54 5.89 3.24
CA ASN A 15 10.34 5.46 2.54
C ASN A 15 9.31 4.86 3.50
N ARG A 16 9.73 4.08 4.51
CA ARG A 16 8.84 3.62 5.59
C ARG A 16 8.22 4.79 6.33
N ALA A 17 9.04 5.78 6.70
CA ALA A 17 8.58 6.98 7.38
C ALA A 17 7.61 7.82 6.54
N ARG A 18 7.83 7.89 5.23
CA ARG A 18 6.98 8.62 4.30
C ARG A 18 5.66 7.90 4.06
N LEU A 19 5.67 6.57 3.97
CA LEU A 19 4.47 5.77 3.77
C LEU A 19 3.55 5.70 4.99
N ASP A 20 4.11 5.82 6.19
CA ASP A 20 3.38 5.85 7.47
C ASP A 20 4.03 6.85 8.46
N PRO A 21 3.80 8.16 8.30
CA PRO A 21 4.45 9.17 9.14
C PRO A 21 4.04 9.10 10.61
N LEU A 22 2.77 8.78 10.88
CA LEU A 22 2.26 8.68 12.26
C LEU A 22 2.83 7.46 12.96
N GLY A 23 2.90 6.31 12.29
CA GLY A 23 3.53 5.12 12.85
C GLY A 23 5.04 5.30 13.01
N GLU A 24 5.72 6.03 12.11
CA GLU A 24 7.14 6.35 12.33
C GLU A 24 7.33 7.27 13.53
N ALA A 25 6.50 8.30 13.70
CA ALA A 25 6.54 9.15 14.90
C ALA A 25 6.37 8.33 16.19
N LYS A 26 5.49 7.32 16.17
CA LYS A 26 5.32 6.38 17.28
C LYS A 26 6.57 5.51 17.50
N ARG A 27 7.17 4.96 16.43
CA ARG A 27 8.41 4.17 16.49
C ARG A 27 9.57 4.98 17.08
N GLN A 28 9.66 6.25 16.72
CA GLN A 28 10.71 7.17 17.19
C GLN A 28 10.46 7.74 18.59
N GLY A 29 9.23 7.64 19.12
CA GLY A 29 8.86 8.26 20.40
C GLY A 29 8.78 9.79 20.35
N THR A 30 8.85 10.39 19.16
CA THR A 30 8.80 11.84 18.93
C THR A 30 7.63 12.16 18.02
N ALA A 31 6.61 12.85 18.54
CA ALA A 31 5.43 13.23 17.76
C ALA A 31 5.82 14.12 16.56
N LEU A 32 5.14 13.97 15.42
CA LEU A 32 5.48 14.60 14.13
C LEU A 32 5.81 16.10 14.22
N ASN A 33 5.05 16.84 15.01
CA ASN A 33 5.15 18.30 15.08
C ASN A 33 5.96 18.82 16.28
N THR A 34 6.67 17.95 17.00
CA THR A 34 7.48 18.32 18.18
C THR A 34 8.57 19.32 17.81
N GLY A 35 8.56 20.51 18.40
CA GLY A 35 9.60 21.52 18.17
C GLY A 35 9.49 22.28 16.84
N LEU A 36 8.49 22.00 16.00
CA LEU A 36 8.25 22.83 14.80
C LEU A 36 7.69 24.20 15.22
N PRO A 37 8.27 25.33 14.74
CA PRO A 37 7.81 26.64 15.13
C PRO A 37 6.42 26.92 14.54
N SER A 38 5.60 27.68 15.27
CA SER A 38 4.27 28.09 14.81
C SER A 38 4.29 28.97 13.56
N SER A 39 5.42 29.60 13.26
CA SER A 39 5.66 30.40 12.05
C SER A 39 5.96 29.56 10.82
N MET A 40 6.30 28.28 10.96
CA MET A 40 6.46 27.39 9.83
C MET A 40 5.06 27.08 9.29
N ASN A 41 4.81 27.47 8.05
CA ASN A 41 3.50 27.42 7.39
C ASN A 41 3.02 25.99 7.05
N GLY A 42 3.48 24.98 7.79
CA GLY A 42 3.18 23.59 7.55
C GLY A 42 3.42 22.77 8.80
N LYS A 43 2.34 22.44 9.51
CA LYS A 43 2.37 21.24 10.34
C LYS A 43 2.51 20.04 9.40
N ILE A 44 3.28 19.03 9.80
CA ILE A 44 3.24 17.73 9.16
C ILE A 44 1.86 17.14 9.47
N ASP A 45 1.04 16.95 8.45
CA ASP A 45 -0.38 16.57 8.52
C ASP A 45 -0.61 15.07 8.80
N GLY A 46 0.47 14.28 8.84
CA GLY A 46 0.43 12.84 9.09
C GLY A 46 -0.03 12.01 7.89
N SER A 47 -0.43 12.63 6.79
CA SER A 47 -0.81 11.91 5.56
C SER A 47 0.41 11.19 4.97
N PRO A 48 0.25 10.02 4.34
CA PRO A 48 1.34 9.39 3.60
C PRO A 48 1.92 10.33 2.55
N LYS A 49 3.20 10.13 2.26
CA LYS A 49 3.96 10.84 1.27
C LYS A 49 4.45 9.86 0.22
N GLN A 50 4.72 10.37 -0.97
CA GLN A 50 5.25 9.59 -2.07
C GLN A 50 6.63 9.00 -1.75
N VAL A 51 6.85 7.74 -2.14
CA VAL A 51 8.17 7.11 -2.00
C VAL A 51 9.20 7.81 -2.88
N LEU A 52 10.43 7.83 -2.39
CA LEU A 52 11.58 8.41 -3.05
C LEU A 52 12.31 7.34 -3.86
N ALA A 53 12.77 7.73 -5.05
CA ALA A 53 13.61 6.92 -5.90
C ALA A 53 15.05 7.48 -5.93
N PRO A 54 16.08 6.63 -5.86
CA PRO A 54 17.46 7.06 -5.97
C PRO A 54 17.77 7.64 -7.35
N GLN A 55 18.43 8.80 -7.38
CA GLN A 55 18.76 9.53 -8.61
C GLN A 55 20.26 9.87 -8.65
N GLU A 56 20.91 9.48 -9.75
CA GLU A 56 22.38 9.48 -9.85
C GLU A 56 23.04 10.86 -9.70
N ALA A 57 22.46 11.92 -10.26
CA ALA A 57 23.02 13.25 -10.16
C ALA A 57 22.87 13.83 -8.75
N LEU A 58 21.76 13.55 -8.05
CA LEU A 58 21.61 13.90 -6.64
C LEU A 58 22.62 13.13 -5.78
N ASP A 59 22.78 11.84 -6.02
CA ASP A 59 23.75 10.99 -5.33
C ASP A 59 25.20 11.50 -5.49
N LYS A 60 25.56 11.87 -6.72
CA LYS A 60 26.86 12.46 -7.04
C LYS A 60 27.07 13.83 -6.36
N ALA A 61 26.03 14.66 -6.30
CA ALA A 61 26.09 15.95 -5.61
C ALA A 61 26.25 15.76 -4.10
N ALA A 62 25.46 14.88 -3.50
CA ALA A 62 25.52 14.52 -2.09
C ALA A 62 26.91 14.00 -1.73
N THR A 63 27.42 13.00 -2.47
CA THR A 63 28.75 12.41 -2.26
C THR A 63 29.85 13.46 -2.35
N GLY A 64 29.81 14.31 -3.38
CA GLY A 64 30.80 15.37 -3.55
C GLY A 64 30.79 16.39 -2.41
N HIS A 65 29.61 16.71 -1.88
CA HIS A 65 29.45 17.64 -0.77
C HIS A 65 29.90 17.02 0.56
N SER A 66 29.53 15.76 0.84
CA SER A 66 29.99 15.03 2.02
C SER A 66 31.50 14.84 2.01
N GLN A 67 32.10 14.51 0.87
CA GLN A 67 33.57 14.41 0.73
C GLN A 67 34.25 15.75 0.98
N TRP A 68 33.70 16.84 0.45
CA TRP A 68 34.25 18.16 0.73
C TRP A 68 34.17 18.54 2.21
N MET A 69 33.05 18.25 2.88
CA MET A 69 32.89 18.46 4.33
C MET A 69 33.92 17.65 5.13
N ALA A 70 34.13 16.38 4.75
CA ALA A 70 35.11 15.49 5.35
C ALA A 70 36.56 16.00 5.16
N ASP A 71 36.93 16.41 3.94
CA ASP A 71 38.28 16.88 3.60
C ASP A 71 38.62 18.21 4.29
N THR A 72 37.62 19.09 4.44
CA THR A 72 37.81 20.44 4.99
C THR A 72 37.45 20.56 6.46
N ASN A 73 37.00 19.48 7.10
CA ASN A 73 36.53 19.47 8.49
C ASN A 73 35.50 20.58 8.76
N THR A 74 34.51 20.67 7.87
CA THR A 74 33.44 21.69 7.89
C THR A 74 32.08 20.98 7.89
N PHE A 75 31.06 21.61 8.48
CA PHE A 75 29.66 21.15 8.42
C PHE A 75 28.76 22.32 8.01
N SER A 76 28.26 22.31 6.78
CA SER A 76 27.53 23.43 6.20
C SER A 76 26.71 23.02 4.97
N HIS A 77 25.55 23.65 4.78
CA HIS A 77 24.80 23.59 3.52
C HIS A 77 25.46 24.36 2.37
N VAL A 78 26.38 25.27 2.70
CA VAL A 78 27.19 26.02 1.72
C VAL A 78 28.45 25.22 1.42
N GLY A 79 28.57 24.78 0.17
CA GLY A 79 29.64 23.89 -0.29
C GLY A 79 30.91 24.60 -0.74
N LYS A 80 31.76 23.82 -1.39
CA LYS A 80 33.05 24.26 -1.95
C LYS A 80 32.88 25.55 -2.77
N GLY A 81 33.70 26.56 -2.47
CA GLY A 81 33.69 27.83 -3.19
C GLY A 81 32.44 28.68 -2.95
N GLY A 82 31.63 28.39 -1.94
CA GLY A 82 30.38 29.10 -1.67
C GLY A 82 29.17 28.56 -2.44
N SER A 83 29.28 27.39 -3.07
CA SER A 83 28.21 26.79 -3.86
C SER A 83 26.97 26.51 -3.03
N ALA A 84 25.81 26.93 -3.53
CA ALA A 84 24.52 26.55 -2.97
C ALA A 84 24.14 25.12 -3.42
N TYR A 85 23.10 24.55 -2.81
CA TYR A 85 22.64 23.20 -3.13
C TYR A 85 22.24 23.04 -4.60
N ASP A 86 21.51 24.00 -5.14
CA ASP A 86 21.08 24.03 -6.54
C ASP A 86 22.28 24.08 -7.51
N ASP A 87 23.34 24.82 -7.19
CA ASP A 87 24.57 24.81 -7.98
C ASP A 87 25.19 23.41 -8.04
N ARG A 88 25.23 22.70 -6.90
CA ARG A 88 25.87 21.39 -6.78
C ARG A 88 25.15 20.33 -7.61
N ILE A 89 23.81 20.26 -7.52
CA ILE A 89 23.04 19.27 -8.29
C ILE A 89 23.09 19.54 -9.80
N LEU A 90 23.07 20.82 -10.21
CA LEU A 90 23.17 21.18 -11.63
C LEU A 90 24.57 20.83 -12.18
N ALA A 91 25.63 21.07 -11.41
CA ALA A 91 26.98 20.66 -11.77
C ALA A 91 27.14 19.13 -11.81
N ALA A 92 26.35 18.39 -11.02
CA ALA A 92 26.32 16.94 -11.05
C ALA A 92 25.54 16.35 -12.25
N GLY A 93 24.77 17.19 -12.96
CA GLY A 93 23.98 16.81 -14.15
C GLY A 93 22.49 16.63 -13.89
N TYR A 94 21.97 17.11 -12.76
CA TYR A 94 20.55 17.03 -12.45
C TYR A 94 19.75 17.96 -13.37
N GLU A 95 18.71 17.45 -14.01
CA GLU A 95 17.97 18.20 -15.03
C GLU A 95 16.85 19.06 -14.45
N LYS A 96 16.71 20.25 -15.04
CA LYS A 96 15.68 21.21 -14.66
C LYS A 96 14.33 20.77 -15.23
N SER A 97 13.32 20.58 -14.37
CA SER A 97 11.93 20.39 -14.80
C SER A 97 11.30 21.74 -15.23
N TYR A 98 10.52 21.74 -16.32
CA TYR A 98 9.80 22.92 -16.84
C TYR A 98 8.71 23.42 -15.88
N TYR A 99 8.12 22.53 -15.09
CA TYR A 99 7.01 22.83 -14.16
C TYR A 99 7.46 23.24 -12.74
N GLY A 100 8.73 23.62 -12.58
CA GLY A 100 9.32 24.01 -11.29
C GLY A 100 10.01 22.84 -10.57
N TRP A 101 10.76 23.14 -9.50
CA TRP A 101 11.49 22.14 -8.70
C TRP A 101 11.07 22.18 -7.24
N ALA A 102 11.26 21.03 -6.61
CA ALA A 102 11.24 20.86 -5.19
C ALA A 102 12.62 20.38 -4.75
N LEU A 103 13.35 21.25 -4.05
CA LEU A 103 14.70 20.98 -3.59
C LEU A 103 14.75 20.94 -2.06
N GLY A 104 15.63 20.13 -1.50
CA GLY A 104 15.89 20.08 -0.06
C GLY A 104 17.18 19.34 0.22
N GLU A 105 17.86 19.70 1.30
CA GLU A 105 19.08 19.02 1.74
C GLU A 105 19.00 18.81 3.25
N ASN A 106 19.28 17.59 3.70
CA ASN A 106 19.51 17.29 5.10
C ASN A 106 20.94 16.80 5.29
N LEU A 107 21.61 17.32 6.32
CA LEU A 107 22.96 16.93 6.69
C LEU A 107 22.95 16.34 8.09
N SER A 108 23.64 15.22 8.26
CA SER A 108 23.85 14.60 9.55
C SER A 108 25.33 14.29 9.74
N TYR A 109 25.84 14.51 10.95
CA TYR A 109 27.20 14.15 11.33
C TYR A 109 27.17 13.40 12.67
N GLY A 110 28.03 12.40 12.84
CA GLY A 110 28.07 11.58 14.05
C GLY A 110 29.47 11.08 14.38
N ALA A 111 29.75 10.87 15.66
CA ALA A 111 31.00 10.29 16.14
C ALA A 111 30.86 8.76 16.21
N GLY A 112 31.08 8.06 15.08
CA GLY A 112 30.96 6.61 14.96
C GLY A 112 31.99 6.00 14.00
N ILE A 113 33.20 6.59 13.98
CA ILE A 113 34.26 6.45 12.97
C ILE A 113 34.27 5.10 12.24
N GLY A 114 33.95 5.15 10.94
CA GLY A 114 34.49 4.20 9.95
C GLY A 114 33.74 2.87 9.76
N THR A 115 32.48 2.74 10.16
CA THR A 115 31.72 1.50 9.92
C THR A 115 30.29 1.73 9.40
N ALA A 116 30.02 1.20 8.21
CA ALA A 116 28.70 1.12 7.55
C ALA A 116 27.81 0.09 8.24
N THR A 117 27.38 0.41 9.46
CA THR A 117 26.49 -0.47 10.22
C THR A 117 25.06 0.04 10.19
N GLU A 118 24.13 -0.89 10.25
CA GLU A 118 22.70 -0.59 10.39
C GLU A 118 22.44 0.34 11.60
N ARG A 119 23.16 0.10 12.70
CA ARG A 119 23.12 0.94 13.90
C ARG A 119 23.57 2.38 13.62
N ALA A 120 24.63 2.58 12.83
CA ALA A 120 25.12 3.90 12.48
C ALA A 120 24.09 4.65 11.61
N MET A 121 23.56 4.00 10.57
CA MET A 121 22.53 4.59 9.71
C MET A 121 21.25 4.91 10.48
N GLN A 122 20.82 4.01 11.37
CA GLN A 122 19.69 4.27 12.26
C GLN A 122 19.94 5.48 13.17
N ALA A 123 21.15 5.65 13.70
CA ALA A 123 21.49 6.80 14.53
C ALA A 123 21.46 8.13 13.73
N HIS A 124 21.95 8.12 12.49
CA HIS A 124 21.81 9.27 11.59
C HIS A 124 20.34 9.58 11.30
N PHE A 125 19.52 8.57 11.01
CA PHE A 125 18.09 8.75 10.77
C PHE A 125 17.38 9.34 11.99
N ASN A 126 17.64 8.80 13.18
CA ASN A 126 17.04 9.30 14.42
C ASN A 126 17.46 10.76 14.70
N THR A 127 18.73 11.11 14.46
CA THR A 127 19.22 12.50 14.61
C THR A 127 18.51 13.45 13.66
N LEU A 128 18.30 13.03 12.41
CA LEU A 128 17.53 13.79 11.43
C LEU A 128 16.04 13.88 11.82
N TRP A 129 15.48 12.81 12.37
CA TRP A 129 14.10 12.77 12.83
C TRP A 129 13.88 13.71 14.03
N ASP A 130 14.77 13.74 15.01
CA ASP A 130 14.60 14.56 16.20
C ASP A 130 14.79 16.06 15.92
N SER A 131 15.52 16.42 14.85
CA SER A 131 15.63 17.81 14.40
C SER A 131 14.36 18.26 13.65
N PRO A 132 13.61 19.26 14.15
CA PRO A 132 12.32 19.65 13.57
C PRO A 132 12.42 20.03 12.09
N ASP A 133 13.39 20.87 11.70
CA ASP A 133 13.54 21.34 10.32
C ASP A 133 13.91 20.20 9.36
N HIS A 134 14.78 19.29 9.79
CA HIS A 134 15.16 18.10 9.01
C HIS A 134 13.97 17.14 8.85
N ARG A 135 13.20 16.90 9.92
CA ARG A 135 11.99 16.08 9.87
C ARG A 135 10.93 16.69 8.95
N TYR A 136 10.73 18.00 9.02
CA TYR A 136 9.84 18.71 8.09
C TYR A 136 10.29 18.57 6.64
N ASN A 137 11.60 18.65 6.38
CA ASN A 137 12.16 18.44 5.05
C ASN A 137 11.92 17.00 4.54
N MET A 138 12.24 15.97 5.34
CA MET A 138 12.02 14.56 4.98
C MET A 138 10.55 14.25 4.64
N MET A 139 9.60 14.99 5.22
CA MET A 139 8.15 14.78 5.07
C MET A 139 7.49 15.70 4.03
N GLN A 140 8.27 16.42 3.21
CA GLN A 140 7.69 17.22 2.14
C GLN A 140 7.02 16.33 1.08
N GLU A 141 5.77 16.64 0.77
CA GLU A 141 4.99 15.90 -0.24
C GLU A 141 5.58 16.05 -1.64
N ARG A 142 6.26 17.14 -1.94
CA ARG A 142 6.75 17.44 -3.30
C ARG A 142 7.94 16.59 -3.76
N TYR A 143 8.68 15.92 -2.88
CA TYR A 143 9.87 15.15 -3.27
C TYR A 143 9.51 13.81 -3.90
N ARG A 144 10.24 13.42 -4.95
CA ARG A 144 10.11 12.11 -5.64
C ARG A 144 11.45 11.42 -5.82
N GLU A 145 12.55 12.15 -5.77
CA GLU A 145 13.89 11.66 -6.03
C GLU A 145 14.81 12.00 -4.86
N ILE A 146 15.84 11.18 -4.67
CA ILE A 146 16.82 11.38 -3.60
C ILE A 146 18.22 10.94 -4.02
N GLY A 147 19.22 11.69 -3.57
CA GLY A 147 20.60 11.23 -3.44
C GLY A 147 20.88 10.94 -1.96
N VAL A 148 21.49 9.79 -1.68
CA VAL A 148 21.86 9.39 -0.31
C VAL A 148 23.34 9.10 -0.34
N ALA A 149 24.14 9.95 0.31
CA ALA A 149 25.57 9.73 0.39
C ALA A 149 25.99 9.48 1.84
N GLU A 150 26.75 8.41 2.03
CA GLU A 150 27.51 8.17 3.25
C GLU A 150 29.02 8.32 2.96
N VAL A 151 29.68 9.25 3.65
CA VAL A 151 31.13 9.46 3.49
C VAL A 151 31.84 9.45 4.82
N TYR A 152 32.90 8.65 4.88
CA TYR A 152 33.79 8.50 6.02
C TYR A 152 34.98 9.45 5.93
N GLY A 153 35.27 10.14 7.03
CA GLY A 153 36.45 10.98 7.17
C GLY A 153 36.90 11.09 8.61
N LYS A 154 37.25 12.30 9.05
CA LYS A 154 37.45 12.59 10.49
C LYS A 154 36.14 12.51 11.29
N ALA A 155 35.02 12.59 10.60
CA ALA A 155 33.66 12.36 11.07
C ALA A 155 32.90 11.61 9.96
N ASP A 156 31.83 10.92 10.34
CA ASP A 156 30.95 10.22 9.40
C ASP A 156 29.81 11.17 9.03
N PHE A 157 29.62 11.37 7.72
CA PHE A 157 28.62 12.28 7.18
C PHE A 157 27.58 11.49 6.40
N VAL A 158 26.32 11.83 6.65
CA VAL A 158 25.21 11.46 5.78
C VAL A 158 24.61 12.73 5.18
N THR A 159 24.53 12.77 3.85
CA THR A 159 23.86 13.83 3.09
C THR A 159 22.67 13.24 2.35
N LEU A 160 21.50 13.85 2.54
CA LEU A 160 20.27 13.53 1.83
C LEU A 160 19.88 14.71 0.94
N ASP A 161 19.97 14.51 -0.37
CA ASP A 161 19.63 15.52 -1.38
C ASP A 161 18.30 15.15 -2.03
N PHE A 162 17.26 15.97 -1.80
CA PHE A 162 15.90 15.70 -2.28
C PHE A 162 15.58 16.49 -3.54
N GLY A 163 14.97 15.82 -4.51
CA GLY A 163 14.61 16.39 -5.80
C GLY A 163 13.21 16.02 -6.30
N LEU A 164 12.80 16.76 -7.34
CA LEU A 164 11.68 16.41 -8.22
C LEU A 164 11.95 16.87 -9.66
N ALA A 165 11.96 15.93 -10.58
CA ALA A 165 11.73 16.14 -12.01
C ALA A 165 10.30 15.69 -12.39
N SER A 166 9.39 16.66 -12.63
CA SER A 166 7.93 16.43 -12.75
C SER A 166 7.46 15.53 -13.90
N GLU A 167 8.31 15.23 -14.88
CA GLU A 167 7.94 14.44 -16.06
C GLU A 167 8.16 12.93 -15.89
N ARG A 168 8.76 12.52 -14.77
CA ARG A 168 9.14 11.13 -14.48
C ARG A 168 8.39 10.59 -13.26
N ALA A 169 8.11 9.30 -13.28
CA ALA A 169 7.73 8.52 -12.12
C ALA A 169 8.62 7.29 -12.05
N TRP A 170 8.68 6.66 -10.87
CA TRP A 170 9.63 5.59 -10.60
C TRP A 170 8.92 4.37 -10.04
N VAL A 171 9.34 3.19 -10.52
CA VAL A 171 9.19 1.94 -9.77
C VAL A 171 10.48 1.75 -8.98
N THR A 172 10.41 1.70 -7.66
CA THR A 172 11.58 1.58 -6.78
C THR A 172 11.38 0.43 -5.80
N GLY A 173 12.44 -0.17 -5.27
CA GLY A 173 12.28 -1.20 -4.24
C GLY A 173 13.53 -2.01 -3.98
N VAL A 174 13.37 -3.08 -3.21
CA VAL A 174 14.44 -4.02 -2.87
C VAL A 174 13.94 -5.45 -2.98
N ALA A 175 14.70 -6.32 -3.65
CA ALA A 175 14.59 -7.77 -3.45
C ALA A 175 15.48 -8.20 -2.28
N TYR A 176 14.90 -8.83 -1.26
CA TYR A 176 15.65 -9.23 -0.07
C TYR A 176 15.13 -10.53 0.55
N THR A 177 16.01 -11.17 1.32
CA THR A 177 15.67 -12.31 2.16
C THR A 177 15.56 -11.84 3.59
N ASP A 178 14.34 -11.79 4.12
CA ASP A 178 14.01 -11.34 5.47
C ASP A 178 14.46 -12.41 6.49
N ARG A 179 15.71 -12.29 6.96
CA ARG A 179 16.37 -13.30 7.82
C ARG A 179 15.98 -13.14 9.27
N ASP A 180 15.74 -11.92 9.72
CA ASP A 180 15.35 -11.60 11.09
C ASP A 180 13.83 -11.60 11.31
N ARG A 181 13.04 -11.67 10.21
CA ARG A 181 11.57 -11.79 10.19
C ARG A 181 10.87 -10.55 10.73
N ASP A 182 11.47 -9.38 10.55
CA ASP A 182 10.84 -8.12 10.89
C ASP A 182 10.00 -7.56 9.72
N GLY A 183 10.11 -8.17 8.54
CA GLY A 183 9.37 -7.78 7.34
C GLY A 183 9.88 -6.49 6.70
N PHE A 184 11.09 -6.07 7.02
CA PHE A 184 11.77 -4.88 6.53
C PHE A 184 13.17 -5.24 6.01
N TYR A 185 13.73 -4.40 5.15
CA TYR A 185 15.07 -4.65 4.63
C TYR A 185 16.14 -4.30 5.67
N SER A 186 17.00 -5.27 5.99
CA SER A 186 18.21 -5.07 6.80
C SER A 186 19.49 -5.17 5.96
N ILE A 187 20.59 -4.56 6.44
CA ILE A 187 21.85 -4.54 5.68
C ILE A 187 22.35 -5.97 5.43
N GLY A 188 22.67 -6.27 4.15
CA GLY A 188 23.16 -7.58 3.71
C GLY A 188 22.06 -8.62 3.47
N GLU A 189 20.78 -8.24 3.51
CA GLU A 189 19.66 -9.11 3.11
C GLU A 189 19.35 -9.07 1.61
N GLY A 190 19.90 -8.08 0.91
CA GLY A 190 19.68 -7.83 -0.50
C GLY A 190 20.05 -9.03 -1.38
N GLN A 191 19.16 -9.37 -2.31
CA GLN A 191 19.39 -10.44 -3.28
C GLN A 191 20.12 -9.89 -4.51
N SER A 192 21.35 -10.36 -4.74
CA SER A 192 22.11 -10.00 -5.95
C SER A 192 21.70 -10.82 -7.17
N GLY A 193 21.98 -10.29 -8.37
CA GLY A 193 21.83 -11.03 -9.63
C GLY A 193 20.40 -11.15 -10.16
N LEU A 194 19.40 -10.61 -9.45
CA LEU A 194 18.05 -10.45 -9.98
C LEU A 194 17.99 -9.24 -10.91
N GLU A 195 17.48 -9.45 -12.12
CA GLU A 195 17.28 -8.39 -13.09
C GLU A 195 15.89 -7.78 -12.95
N PHE A 196 15.80 -6.46 -12.97
CA PHE A 196 14.55 -5.71 -12.95
C PHE A 196 14.45 -4.87 -14.23
N THR A 197 13.40 -5.05 -15.02
CA THR A 197 13.21 -4.32 -16.27
C THR A 197 11.78 -3.85 -16.47
N ILE A 198 11.62 -2.74 -17.20
CA ILE A 198 10.32 -2.30 -17.70
C ILE A 198 10.21 -2.71 -19.16
N LEU A 199 9.28 -3.61 -19.50
CA LEU A 199 9.15 -4.18 -20.85
C LEU A 199 8.70 -3.15 -21.92
N LYS A 200 8.22 -1.96 -21.51
CA LYS A 200 7.77 -0.87 -22.39
C LYS A 200 8.18 0.51 -21.86
N GLY A 201 9.47 0.74 -21.60
CA GLY A 201 9.98 2.01 -21.09
C GLY A 201 11.50 2.14 -21.20
N ASN A 202 12.03 3.33 -20.82
CA ASN A 202 13.45 3.57 -20.63
C ASN A 202 13.74 3.55 -19.13
N ALA A 203 14.39 2.49 -18.64
CA ALA A 203 14.80 2.40 -17.25
C ALA A 203 16.24 2.92 -17.07
N GLU A 204 16.43 3.86 -16.15
CA GLU A 204 17.73 4.14 -15.56
C GLU A 204 17.82 3.34 -14.27
N THR A 205 18.72 2.35 -14.21
CA THR A 205 18.92 1.53 -13.00
C THR A 205 19.87 2.24 -12.04
N THR A 206 19.35 2.67 -10.90
CA THR A 206 20.15 3.04 -9.72
C THR A 206 19.97 1.93 -8.70
N GLY A 207 21.02 1.18 -8.37
CA GLY A 207 20.86 -0.03 -7.56
C GLY A 207 22.03 -0.29 -6.63
N SER A 208 21.71 -0.90 -5.49
CA SER A 208 22.62 -1.54 -4.53
C SER A 208 22.47 -3.06 -4.65
N THR A 209 22.97 -3.86 -3.71
CA THR A 209 22.68 -5.30 -3.71
C THR A 209 21.17 -5.52 -3.53
N GLY A 210 20.46 -5.90 -4.60
CA GLY A 210 19.02 -6.16 -4.59
C GLY A 210 18.11 -4.92 -4.66
N GLY A 211 18.64 -3.73 -4.36
CA GLY A 211 17.93 -2.45 -4.53
C GLY A 211 17.89 -2.00 -5.99
N TYR A 212 16.79 -1.36 -6.39
CA TYR A 212 16.62 -0.85 -7.74
C TYR A 212 15.68 0.35 -7.78
N ALA A 213 15.85 1.19 -8.80
CA ALA A 213 14.80 2.08 -9.28
C ALA A 213 14.82 2.13 -10.80
N LEU A 214 13.63 2.17 -11.39
CA LEU A 214 13.40 2.21 -12.83
C LEU A 214 12.46 3.37 -13.12
N SER A 215 12.92 4.34 -13.89
CA SER A 215 12.06 5.44 -14.31
C SER A 215 11.10 5.03 -15.41
N ALA A 216 9.96 5.69 -15.45
CA ALA A 216 9.04 5.69 -16.57
C ALA A 216 8.39 7.07 -16.71
N LYS A 217 7.58 7.22 -17.76
CA LYS A 217 6.77 8.42 -17.93
C LYS A 217 5.79 8.54 -16.76
N ALA A 218 5.67 9.72 -16.16
CA ALA A 218 4.66 9.96 -15.14
C ALA A 218 3.25 9.68 -15.69
N ARG A 219 2.34 9.19 -14.82
CA ARG A 219 0.95 8.87 -15.17
C ARG A 219 0.81 7.81 -16.26
N SER A 220 1.64 6.77 -16.19
CA SER A 220 1.59 5.63 -17.10
C SER A 220 1.41 4.32 -16.33
N GLU A 221 0.98 3.27 -17.02
CA GLU A 221 1.05 1.91 -16.54
C GLU A 221 2.24 1.21 -17.17
N VAL A 222 2.99 0.46 -16.38
CA VAL A 222 4.17 -0.27 -16.83
C VAL A 222 4.11 -1.74 -16.42
N THR A 223 4.79 -2.59 -17.17
CA THR A 223 5.04 -3.98 -16.75
C THR A 223 6.46 -4.10 -16.24
N LEU A 224 6.59 -4.35 -14.94
CA LEU A 224 7.83 -4.71 -14.28
C LEU A 224 8.07 -6.21 -14.45
N GLN A 225 9.21 -6.58 -15.02
CA GLN A 225 9.72 -7.95 -15.06
C GLN A 225 10.82 -8.10 -14.01
N ILE A 226 10.75 -9.16 -13.20
CA ILE A 226 11.72 -9.48 -12.15
C ILE A 226 12.27 -10.89 -12.40
N GLY A 227 13.60 -11.01 -12.55
CA GLY A 227 14.30 -12.29 -12.70
C GLY A 227 13.90 -13.13 -13.92
N GLY A 228 13.14 -12.57 -14.88
CA GLY A 228 12.64 -13.28 -16.07
C GLY A 228 11.39 -14.13 -15.84
N ASP A 229 11.08 -14.48 -14.58
CA ASP A 229 9.97 -15.39 -14.25
C ASP A 229 8.76 -14.68 -13.63
N ILE A 230 8.95 -13.48 -13.07
CA ILE A 230 7.89 -12.71 -12.41
C ILE A 230 7.55 -11.48 -13.25
N ALA A 231 6.26 -11.30 -13.53
CA ALA A 231 5.75 -10.12 -14.22
C ALA A 231 4.64 -9.45 -13.40
N VAL A 232 4.68 -8.13 -13.31
CA VAL A 232 3.78 -7.31 -12.49
C VAL A 232 3.40 -6.04 -13.25
N GLY A 233 2.11 -5.74 -13.35
CA GLY A 233 1.60 -4.45 -13.80
C GLY A 233 1.66 -3.43 -12.67
N VAL A 234 2.19 -2.23 -12.93
CA VAL A 234 2.32 -1.16 -11.94
C VAL A 234 1.74 0.13 -12.50
N ASP A 235 0.78 0.72 -11.80
CA ASP A 235 0.17 2.01 -12.15
C ASP A 235 0.94 3.18 -11.50
N LEU A 236 1.57 4.01 -12.34
CA LEU A 236 2.28 5.23 -11.95
C LEU A 236 1.41 6.50 -12.10
N GLY A 237 0.09 6.32 -12.23
CA GLY A 237 -0.97 7.33 -12.26
C GLY A 237 -0.89 8.32 -11.09
N LYS A 238 -0.58 7.78 -9.91
CA LYS A 238 -0.47 8.52 -8.65
C LYS A 238 0.96 8.99 -8.32
N GLY A 239 1.96 8.57 -9.09
CA GLY A 239 3.37 8.92 -8.87
C GLY A 239 4.26 7.68 -8.75
N ASN A 240 5.24 7.74 -7.85
CA ASN A 240 6.17 6.64 -7.63
C ASN A 240 5.49 5.48 -6.90
N VAL A 241 5.90 4.27 -7.22
CA VAL A 241 5.42 3.05 -6.55
C VAL A 241 6.62 2.25 -6.06
N LYS A 242 6.58 1.89 -4.77
CA LYS A 242 7.52 0.96 -4.18
C LYS A 242 7.05 -0.46 -4.46
N VAL A 243 7.96 -1.35 -4.86
CA VAL A 243 7.71 -2.78 -5.12
C VAL A 243 8.90 -3.59 -4.57
N ASP A 244 8.74 -4.15 -3.39
CA ASP A 244 9.74 -5.04 -2.80
C ASP A 244 9.40 -6.50 -3.11
N LEU A 245 10.43 -7.31 -3.36
CA LEU A 245 10.31 -8.76 -3.48
C LEU A 245 10.94 -9.42 -2.26
N VAL A 246 10.10 -9.91 -1.36
CA VAL A 246 10.52 -10.51 -0.09
C VAL A 246 10.54 -12.03 -0.22
N ASN A 247 11.68 -12.65 0.13
CA ASN A 247 11.89 -14.10 0.09
C ASN A 247 11.52 -14.74 -1.26
N GLY A 248 11.62 -13.98 -2.36
CA GLY A 248 11.30 -14.43 -3.72
C GLY A 248 9.83 -14.79 -3.98
N SER A 249 8.92 -14.53 -3.04
CA SER A 249 7.54 -15.05 -3.11
C SER A 249 6.44 -14.12 -2.60
N VAL A 250 6.81 -12.97 -2.03
CA VAL A 250 5.87 -11.95 -1.55
C VAL A 250 6.24 -10.60 -2.15
N LEU A 251 5.26 -9.92 -2.76
CA LEU A 251 5.42 -8.53 -3.13
C LEU A 251 4.88 -7.62 -2.03
N LYS A 252 5.66 -6.62 -1.62
CA LYS A 252 5.18 -5.53 -0.77
C LYS A 252 5.18 -4.24 -1.57
N VAL A 253 4.02 -3.60 -1.71
CA VAL A 253 3.85 -2.52 -2.71
C VAL A 253 3.13 -1.30 -2.16
N SER A 254 3.47 -0.10 -2.64
CA SER A 254 2.88 1.16 -2.13
C SER A 254 1.86 1.83 -3.07
N GLY A 255 1.39 1.12 -4.09
CA GLY A 255 0.55 1.67 -5.15
C GLY A 255 -0.29 0.59 -5.84
N ASP A 256 -1.04 0.97 -6.87
CA ASP A 256 -1.92 0.04 -7.56
C ASP A 256 -1.12 -0.95 -8.42
N VAL A 257 -1.32 -2.24 -8.18
CA VAL A 257 -0.52 -3.33 -8.76
C VAL A 257 -1.41 -4.48 -9.24
N THR A 258 -1.08 -5.04 -10.41
CA THR A 258 -1.70 -6.24 -10.97
C THR A 258 -0.67 -7.36 -11.08
N LEU A 259 -0.98 -8.53 -10.50
CA LEU A 259 -0.14 -9.72 -10.64
C LEU A 259 -0.32 -10.29 -12.05
N ILE A 260 0.77 -10.57 -12.75
CA ILE A 260 0.69 -11.13 -14.12
C ILE A 260 1.20 -12.57 -14.09
N GLU A 261 2.45 -12.78 -13.66
CA GLU A 261 3.10 -14.08 -13.72
C GLU A 261 4.09 -14.29 -12.56
N GLY A 262 4.31 -15.55 -12.17
CA GLY A 262 5.37 -15.96 -11.24
C GLY A 262 5.15 -15.61 -9.76
N ILE A 263 4.09 -14.86 -9.44
CA ILE A 263 3.79 -14.40 -8.09
C ILE A 263 2.30 -14.54 -7.78
N SER A 264 1.98 -14.83 -6.52
CA SER A 264 0.59 -14.99 -6.07
C SER A 264 0.31 -14.39 -4.70
N ARG A 265 1.27 -13.69 -4.09
CA ARG A 265 1.07 -12.98 -2.83
C ARG A 265 1.54 -11.54 -2.94
N ALA A 266 0.65 -10.61 -2.61
CA ALA A 266 0.96 -9.19 -2.55
C ALA A 266 0.34 -8.54 -1.31
N GLU A 267 1.07 -7.58 -0.74
CA GLU A 267 0.72 -6.86 0.48
C GLU A 267 0.90 -5.36 0.25
N LEU A 268 -0.10 -4.55 0.59
CA LEU A 268 0.02 -3.09 0.52
C LEU A 268 0.85 -2.55 1.70
N LEU A 269 1.77 -1.65 1.40
CA LEU A 269 2.60 -0.92 2.36
C LEU A 269 1.95 0.41 2.74
N GLY A 270 2.30 0.90 3.92
CA GLY A 270 1.95 2.25 4.37
C GLY A 270 0.47 2.45 4.61
N MET A 271 0.06 3.72 4.70
CA MET A 271 -1.34 4.13 4.89
C MET A 271 -1.90 4.75 3.60
N VAL A 272 -1.60 4.16 2.44
CA VAL A 272 -1.94 4.70 1.11
C VAL A 272 -3.13 3.97 0.51
N ALA A 273 -4.11 4.72 -0.02
CA ALA A 273 -5.21 4.14 -0.77
C ALA A 273 -4.73 3.59 -2.13
N ALA A 274 -4.69 2.27 -2.25
CA ALA A 274 -4.22 1.54 -3.42
C ALA A 274 -5.05 0.27 -3.66
N GLY A 275 -4.84 -0.36 -4.82
CA GLY A 275 -5.48 -1.61 -5.19
C GLY A 275 -4.50 -2.72 -5.55
N LEU A 276 -4.94 -3.95 -5.33
CA LEU A 276 -4.26 -5.15 -5.78
C LEU A 276 -5.21 -5.95 -6.67
N THR A 277 -4.74 -6.32 -7.84
CA THR A 277 -5.45 -7.22 -8.76
C THR A 277 -4.66 -8.50 -8.91
N GLY A 278 -5.33 -9.63 -8.71
CA GLY A 278 -4.80 -10.97 -8.89
C GLY A 278 -4.68 -11.38 -10.36
N ASN A 279 -4.59 -12.68 -10.58
CA ASN A 279 -4.52 -13.31 -11.89
C ASN A 279 -5.41 -14.56 -11.92
N ASP A 280 -5.09 -15.53 -12.79
CA ASP A 280 -5.86 -16.77 -12.96
C ASP A 280 -5.41 -17.90 -12.00
N LYS A 281 -4.63 -17.56 -10.96
CA LYS A 281 -4.11 -18.48 -9.97
C LYS A 281 -4.68 -18.16 -8.61
N ARG A 282 -4.59 -19.11 -7.69
CA ARG A 282 -4.85 -18.86 -6.27
C ARG A 282 -3.93 -17.76 -5.73
N ASN A 283 -4.48 -16.61 -5.41
CA ASN A 283 -3.80 -15.46 -4.88
C ASN A 283 -4.07 -15.23 -3.40
N VAL A 284 -3.16 -14.50 -2.74
CA VAL A 284 -3.33 -13.93 -1.42
C VAL A 284 -3.02 -12.44 -1.50
N LEU A 285 -4.06 -11.62 -1.39
CA LEU A 285 -3.99 -10.17 -1.50
C LEU A 285 -4.31 -9.54 -0.16
N ILE A 286 -3.39 -8.74 0.37
CA ILE A 286 -3.51 -8.11 1.68
C ILE A 286 -3.44 -6.60 1.52
N GLY A 287 -4.49 -5.91 1.95
CA GLY A 287 -4.55 -4.47 2.00
C GLY A 287 -3.80 -3.86 3.20
N ASN A 288 -4.03 -2.59 3.45
CA ASN A 288 -3.44 -1.82 4.53
C ASN A 288 -4.54 -1.13 5.34
N GLU A 289 -4.18 -0.23 6.26
CA GLU A 289 -5.15 0.49 7.11
C GLU A 289 -5.80 1.69 6.39
N SER A 290 -5.86 1.68 5.07
CA SER A 290 -6.46 2.73 4.25
C SER A 290 -7.40 2.14 3.23
N ARG A 291 -8.23 2.99 2.63
CA ARG A 291 -9.19 2.53 1.63
C ARG A 291 -8.53 1.78 0.48
N ASN A 292 -8.87 0.51 0.28
CA ASN A 292 -8.31 -0.36 -0.72
C ASN A 292 -9.33 -0.86 -1.75
N THR A 293 -8.81 -1.41 -2.84
CA THR A 293 -9.61 -2.15 -3.84
C THR A 293 -8.86 -3.43 -4.21
N LEU A 294 -9.39 -4.57 -3.80
CA LEU A 294 -8.78 -5.88 -3.99
C LEU A 294 -9.64 -6.72 -4.94
N ALA A 295 -9.04 -7.32 -5.97
CA ALA A 295 -9.71 -8.19 -6.92
C ALA A 295 -8.92 -9.50 -7.09
N GLY A 296 -9.52 -10.65 -6.81
CA GLY A 296 -8.90 -11.97 -6.95
C GLY A 296 -8.79 -12.44 -8.41
N GLU A 297 -9.77 -12.03 -9.24
CA GLU A 297 -9.95 -12.44 -10.63
C GLU A 297 -10.40 -13.89 -10.78
N ALA A 298 -9.50 -14.85 -11.00
CA ALA A 298 -9.88 -16.26 -11.09
C ALA A 298 -8.92 -17.10 -10.27
N GLY A 299 -9.45 -18.03 -9.47
CA GLY A 299 -8.62 -18.70 -8.49
C GLY A 299 -9.46 -19.11 -7.29
N ASN A 300 -8.81 -19.65 -6.27
CA ASN A 300 -9.47 -19.82 -4.97
C ASN A 300 -8.74 -18.89 -4.01
N ASP A 301 -9.13 -17.64 -4.04
CA ASP A 301 -8.33 -16.53 -3.56
C ASP A 301 -8.61 -16.21 -2.09
N VAL A 302 -7.64 -15.53 -1.47
CA VAL A 302 -7.79 -14.98 -0.13
C VAL A 302 -7.51 -13.50 -0.20
N LEU A 303 -8.54 -12.69 0.02
CA LEU A 303 -8.47 -11.24 0.02
C LEU A 303 -8.72 -10.74 1.43
N ARG A 304 -7.80 -9.96 1.98
CA ARG A 304 -7.92 -9.36 3.31
C ARG A 304 -7.69 -7.85 3.23
N ALA A 305 -8.70 -7.04 3.56
CA ALA A 305 -8.66 -5.62 3.30
C ALA A 305 -7.83 -4.82 4.33
N GLY A 306 -7.89 -5.20 5.61
CA GLY A 306 -7.22 -4.46 6.67
C GLY A 306 -8.13 -3.42 7.31
N GLY A 307 -7.78 -2.15 7.22
CA GLY A 307 -8.61 -1.08 7.78
C GLY A 307 -9.03 -0.13 6.68
N GLY A 308 -10.22 0.46 6.74
CA GLY A 308 -10.62 1.41 5.71
C GLY A 308 -12.10 1.38 5.37
N SER A 309 -12.41 1.38 4.10
CA SER A 309 -13.79 1.35 3.59
C SER A 309 -13.71 0.82 2.16
N ASP A 310 -13.51 -0.48 2.10
CA ASP A 310 -12.80 -1.16 1.04
C ASP A 310 -13.76 -1.74 0.01
N ARG A 311 -13.18 -2.21 -1.09
CA ARG A 311 -13.91 -2.92 -2.15
C ARG A 311 -13.18 -4.21 -2.46
N LEU A 312 -13.86 -5.34 -2.27
CA LEU A 312 -13.32 -6.67 -2.48
C LEU A 312 -14.16 -7.39 -3.51
N SER A 313 -13.51 -8.04 -4.47
CA SER A 313 -14.13 -8.93 -5.45
C SER A 313 -13.34 -10.24 -5.54
N GLY A 314 -13.96 -11.37 -5.21
CA GLY A 314 -13.33 -12.70 -5.34
C GLY A 314 -13.13 -13.06 -6.80
N GLY A 315 -14.24 -13.05 -7.54
CA GLY A 315 -14.24 -13.30 -8.98
C GLY A 315 -14.70 -14.72 -9.28
N ASN A 316 -13.93 -15.50 -10.05
CA ASN A 316 -14.27 -16.88 -10.35
C ASN A 316 -13.50 -17.85 -9.46
N GLY A 317 -14.21 -18.57 -8.60
CA GLY A 317 -13.72 -19.74 -7.89
C GLY A 317 -14.20 -19.71 -6.45
N ARG A 318 -13.52 -20.41 -5.53
CA ARG A 318 -13.97 -20.46 -4.13
C ARG A 318 -13.12 -19.55 -3.29
N ASP A 319 -13.62 -18.35 -3.07
CA ASP A 319 -12.86 -17.24 -2.52
C ASP A 319 -13.18 -17.03 -1.04
N GLN A 320 -12.23 -16.43 -0.33
CA GLN A 320 -12.39 -15.96 1.05
C GLN A 320 -12.06 -14.47 1.09
N LEU A 321 -13.06 -13.67 1.42
CA LEU A 321 -12.98 -12.21 1.48
C LEU A 321 -13.17 -11.76 2.93
N TYR A 322 -12.24 -10.95 3.43
CA TYR A 322 -12.29 -10.34 4.75
C TYR A 322 -12.25 -8.81 4.58
N GLY A 323 -13.34 -8.13 4.94
CA GLY A 323 -13.40 -6.67 5.03
C GLY A 323 -12.56 -6.14 6.18
N ASP A 324 -12.54 -6.88 7.30
CA ASP A 324 -11.86 -6.48 8.54
C ASP A 324 -12.49 -5.20 9.11
N ALA A 325 -11.78 -4.07 9.23
CA ALA A 325 -12.32 -2.87 9.89
C ALA A 325 -12.73 -1.81 8.87
N GLY A 326 -13.97 -1.34 8.89
CA GLY A 326 -14.42 -0.34 7.94
C GLY A 326 -15.88 -0.47 7.52
N ASN A 327 -16.31 0.37 6.59
CA ASN A 327 -17.58 0.13 5.89
C ASN A 327 -17.25 -0.39 4.50
N ASP A 328 -17.28 -1.70 4.35
CA ASP A 328 -16.72 -2.41 3.21
C ASP A 328 -17.79 -2.87 2.22
N ARG A 329 -17.34 -3.18 1.01
CA ARG A 329 -18.16 -3.78 -0.03
C ARG A 329 -17.51 -5.05 -0.53
N LEU A 330 -18.14 -6.19 -0.28
CA LEU A 330 -17.65 -7.50 -0.66
C LEU A 330 -18.54 -8.12 -1.73
N SER A 331 -17.93 -8.67 -2.77
CA SER A 331 -18.58 -9.44 -3.84
C SER A 331 -17.85 -10.76 -4.02
N GLY A 332 -18.52 -11.89 -3.75
CA GLY A 332 -17.93 -13.24 -3.88
C GLY A 332 -17.62 -13.53 -5.34
N GLY A 333 -18.66 -13.46 -6.17
CA GLY A 333 -18.53 -13.60 -7.62
C GLY A 333 -19.22 -14.87 -8.08
N ARG A 334 -18.47 -15.87 -8.54
CA ARG A 334 -19.01 -17.17 -8.96
C ARG A 334 -18.45 -18.28 -8.11
N HIS A 335 -19.31 -19.28 -7.87
CA HIS A 335 -19.08 -20.48 -7.05
C HIS A 335 -19.31 -20.20 -5.57
N ALA A 336 -18.83 -21.08 -4.69
CA ALA A 336 -19.18 -21.03 -3.28
C ALA A 336 -18.10 -20.30 -2.50
N ASP A 337 -18.42 -19.09 -2.07
CA ASP A 337 -17.54 -18.14 -1.44
C ASP A 337 -17.81 -18.00 0.06
N LYS A 338 -16.84 -17.40 0.77
CA LYS A 338 -17.03 -16.94 2.14
C LYS A 338 -16.68 -15.48 2.24
N LEU A 339 -17.64 -14.68 2.68
CA LEU A 339 -17.50 -13.24 2.87
C LEU A 339 -17.64 -12.93 4.35
N TYR A 340 -16.68 -12.21 4.89
CA TYR A 340 -16.64 -11.72 6.27
C TYR A 340 -16.57 -10.19 6.20
N GLY A 341 -17.62 -9.49 6.60
CA GLY A 341 -17.63 -8.03 6.68
C GLY A 341 -16.63 -7.55 7.72
N GLY A 342 -16.95 -7.77 9.00
CA GLY A 342 -16.07 -7.46 10.12
C GLY A 342 -16.62 -6.32 10.96
N ASP A 343 -15.80 -5.35 11.33
CA ASP A 343 -16.24 -4.20 12.13
C ASP A 343 -16.76 -3.11 11.20
N GLY A 344 -18.05 -2.76 11.28
CA GLY A 344 -18.62 -1.60 10.60
C GLY A 344 -19.80 -1.96 9.70
N LYS A 345 -20.31 -1.00 8.94
CA LYS A 345 -21.53 -1.19 8.14
C LYS A 345 -21.19 -1.70 6.76
N ASP A 346 -21.23 -3.00 6.62
CA ASP A 346 -20.78 -3.68 5.43
C ASP A 346 -21.90 -3.99 4.45
N ARG A 347 -21.49 -4.19 3.20
CA ARG A 347 -22.37 -4.62 2.13
C ARG A 347 -21.80 -5.86 1.48
N LEU A 348 -22.49 -6.99 1.70
CA LEU A 348 -22.07 -8.30 1.22
C LEU A 348 -22.96 -8.77 0.08
N VAL A 349 -22.33 -9.22 -1.01
CA VAL A 349 -23.00 -9.85 -2.14
C VAL A 349 -22.31 -11.17 -2.43
N GLY A 350 -22.99 -12.30 -2.23
CA GLY A 350 -22.47 -13.61 -2.66
C GLY A 350 -22.27 -13.65 -4.18
N ASP A 351 -23.20 -13.00 -4.91
CA ASP A 351 -23.40 -13.16 -6.35
C ASP A 351 -23.78 -14.60 -6.65
N GLY A 352 -23.24 -15.28 -7.66
CA GLY A 352 -23.76 -16.58 -8.07
C GLY A 352 -23.07 -17.75 -7.38
N GLY A 353 -23.76 -18.45 -6.49
CA GLY A 353 -23.00 -19.37 -5.65
C GLY A 353 -23.82 -20.19 -4.68
N ALA A 354 -23.08 -20.80 -3.76
CA ALA A 354 -23.66 -21.28 -2.53
C ALA A 354 -22.85 -20.70 -1.38
N ASP A 355 -23.15 -19.45 -1.05
CA ASP A 355 -22.22 -18.59 -0.32
C ASP A 355 -22.49 -18.59 1.18
N LYS A 356 -21.45 -18.30 1.95
CA LYS A 356 -21.55 -18.01 3.38
C LYS A 356 -21.19 -16.56 3.63
N LEU A 357 -22.15 -15.82 4.16
CA LEU A 357 -22.04 -14.39 4.42
C LEU A 357 -22.07 -14.19 5.94
N TYR A 358 -21.05 -13.51 6.45
CA TYR A 358 -20.91 -13.11 7.84
C TYR A 358 -20.84 -11.59 7.85
N GLY A 359 -21.86 -10.94 8.43
CA GLY A 359 -21.90 -9.48 8.55
C GLY A 359 -20.78 -8.99 9.45
N GLY A 360 -20.76 -9.50 10.68
CA GLY A 360 -19.85 -9.03 11.73
C GLY A 360 -20.58 -8.10 12.70
N ASP A 361 -19.88 -7.06 13.15
CA ASP A 361 -20.42 -6.08 14.10
C ASP A 361 -21.05 -4.90 13.33
N ASP A 362 -22.01 -4.21 13.96
CA ASP A 362 -22.79 -3.09 13.37
C ASP A 362 -23.85 -3.53 12.34
N ALA A 363 -24.49 -2.58 11.66
CA ALA A 363 -25.68 -2.83 10.85
C ALA A 363 -25.33 -3.08 9.38
N ASP A 364 -25.45 -4.34 8.96
CA ASP A 364 -25.00 -4.79 7.64
C ASP A 364 -26.11 -4.87 6.60
N THR A 365 -25.70 -5.00 5.34
CA THR A 365 -26.61 -5.20 4.21
C THR A 365 -26.20 -6.39 3.35
N PHE A 366 -26.99 -7.45 3.40
CA PHE A 366 -26.86 -8.62 2.53
C PHE A 366 -27.69 -8.43 1.27
N VAL A 367 -27.08 -8.67 0.11
CA VAL A 367 -27.66 -8.31 -1.19
C VAL A 367 -27.88 -9.54 -2.02
N LEU A 368 -29.13 -9.75 -2.43
CA LEU A 368 -29.55 -10.92 -3.15
C LEU A 368 -30.04 -10.49 -4.52
N ARG A 369 -29.19 -10.66 -5.54
CA ARG A 369 -29.51 -10.39 -6.94
C ARG A 369 -30.14 -11.60 -7.60
N LYS A 370 -30.85 -11.42 -8.71
CA LYS A 370 -31.36 -12.57 -9.47
C LYS A 370 -30.23 -13.53 -9.87
N GLY A 371 -30.41 -14.80 -9.54
CA GLY A 371 -29.43 -15.84 -9.82
C GLY A 371 -28.37 -15.99 -8.74
N PHE A 372 -28.65 -15.51 -7.51
CA PHE A 372 -27.70 -15.62 -6.41
C PHE A 372 -27.41 -17.07 -6.00
N GLY A 373 -28.34 -17.99 -6.26
CA GLY A 373 -28.14 -19.39 -5.91
C GLY A 373 -28.56 -19.68 -4.47
N THR A 374 -27.73 -20.38 -3.70
CA THR A 374 -28.10 -20.88 -2.36
C THR A 374 -27.22 -20.30 -1.26
N ASP A 375 -27.64 -19.16 -0.72
CA ASP A 375 -26.83 -18.40 0.24
C ASP A 375 -27.25 -18.64 1.68
N ARG A 376 -26.27 -18.55 2.58
CA ARG A 376 -26.47 -18.58 4.02
C ARG A 376 -25.89 -17.31 4.63
N VAL A 377 -26.75 -16.53 5.27
CA VAL A 377 -26.32 -15.48 6.20
C VAL A 377 -26.21 -16.11 7.57
N MET A 378 -25.03 -16.03 8.16
CA MET A 378 -24.63 -16.86 9.29
C MET A 378 -24.89 -16.20 10.65
N ASP A 379 -25.10 -14.89 10.66
CA ASP A 379 -25.11 -14.05 11.86
C ASP A 379 -26.11 -12.88 11.78
N PHE A 380 -27.16 -12.98 10.95
CA PHE A 380 -28.13 -11.89 10.76
C PHE A 380 -28.75 -11.42 12.08
N ASP A 381 -28.48 -10.17 12.50
CA ASP A 381 -28.99 -9.60 13.74
C ASP A 381 -29.97 -8.43 13.53
N LEU A 382 -31.22 -8.66 13.97
CA LEU A 382 -32.26 -7.64 14.03
C LEU A 382 -31.97 -6.52 15.02
N SER A 383 -31.15 -6.80 16.04
CA SER A 383 -30.83 -5.87 17.13
C SER A 383 -29.77 -4.85 16.71
N GLU A 384 -28.73 -5.29 16.00
CA GLU A 384 -27.70 -4.45 15.37
C GLU A 384 -28.28 -3.68 14.18
N GLY A 385 -29.21 -4.31 13.47
CA GLY A 385 -30.10 -3.63 12.55
C GLY A 385 -29.90 -4.00 11.09
N ASP A 386 -29.39 -5.21 10.87
CA ASP A 386 -29.12 -5.81 9.58
C ASP A 386 -30.29 -5.73 8.61
N ARG A 387 -29.92 -5.71 7.34
CA ARG A 387 -30.84 -5.48 6.23
C ARG A 387 -30.64 -6.51 5.14
N LEU A 388 -31.75 -6.88 4.53
CA LEU A 388 -31.77 -7.64 3.28
C LEU A 388 -32.13 -6.68 2.15
N ALA A 389 -31.34 -6.69 1.09
CA ALA A 389 -31.64 -5.99 -0.14
C ALA A 389 -31.94 -7.02 -1.23
N PHE A 390 -33.19 -7.08 -1.68
CA PHE A 390 -33.64 -8.01 -2.73
C PHE A 390 -33.83 -7.29 -4.06
N ASP A 391 -33.31 -7.90 -5.12
CA ASP A 391 -33.60 -7.54 -6.52
C ASP A 391 -35.03 -7.95 -6.87
N ASP A 392 -35.84 -7.01 -7.38
CA ASP A 392 -37.25 -7.25 -7.72
C ASP A 392 -37.46 -8.31 -8.83
N ASN A 393 -36.40 -8.61 -9.61
CA ASN A 393 -36.42 -9.65 -10.64
C ASN A 393 -36.40 -11.09 -10.09
N LEU A 394 -36.36 -11.25 -8.76
CA LEU A 394 -36.55 -12.53 -8.06
C LEU A 394 -38.01 -13.01 -8.11
N TRP A 395 -38.98 -12.10 -8.31
CA TRP A 395 -40.41 -12.43 -8.40
C TRP A 395 -41.07 -11.71 -9.59
N SER A 396 -42.40 -11.70 -9.62
CA SER A 396 -43.18 -11.00 -10.64
C SER A 396 -44.19 -10.08 -9.97
N GLY A 397 -44.30 -8.85 -10.48
CA GLY A 397 -45.19 -7.82 -9.95
C GLY A 397 -44.61 -7.07 -8.74
N ASP A 398 -45.32 -6.04 -8.30
CA ASP A 398 -44.89 -5.20 -7.20
C ASP A 398 -45.32 -5.81 -5.86
N LEU A 399 -44.35 -6.24 -5.06
CA LEU A 399 -44.59 -6.76 -3.71
C LEU A 399 -44.03 -5.78 -2.68
N THR A 400 -44.81 -5.52 -1.63
CA THR A 400 -44.30 -4.85 -0.43
C THR A 400 -43.40 -5.79 0.38
N PRO A 401 -42.50 -5.27 1.23
CA PRO A 401 -41.69 -6.11 2.13
C PRO A 401 -42.48 -7.12 2.95
N TRP A 402 -43.68 -6.77 3.42
CA TRP A 402 -44.56 -7.69 4.15
C TRP A 402 -45.06 -8.82 3.27
N GLN A 403 -45.42 -8.53 2.01
CA GLN A 403 -45.84 -9.55 1.05
C GLN A 403 -44.67 -10.47 0.68
N ILE A 404 -43.44 -9.96 0.58
CA ILE A 404 -42.24 -10.78 0.34
C ILE A 404 -42.08 -11.82 1.46
N VAL A 405 -42.07 -11.36 2.73
CA VAL A 405 -41.93 -12.26 3.88
C VAL A 405 -43.04 -13.32 3.90
N ASN A 406 -44.30 -12.92 3.74
CA ASN A 406 -45.42 -13.87 3.78
C ASN A 406 -45.49 -14.83 2.60
N THR A 407 -44.88 -14.47 1.47
CA THR A 407 -44.92 -15.32 0.27
C THR A 407 -43.74 -16.29 0.24
N PHE A 408 -42.55 -15.84 0.66
CA PHE A 408 -41.31 -16.57 0.42
C PHE A 408 -40.62 -17.07 1.70
N ALA A 409 -40.88 -16.48 2.86
CA ALA A 409 -40.19 -16.83 4.10
C ALA A 409 -40.93 -17.93 4.89
N THR A 410 -40.17 -18.92 5.35
CA THR A 410 -40.65 -19.96 6.28
C THR A 410 -39.66 -20.12 7.43
N ALA A 411 -40.12 -20.04 8.68
CA ALA A 411 -39.31 -20.37 9.84
C ALA A 411 -39.13 -21.88 9.96
N THR A 412 -37.88 -22.34 10.14
CA THR A 412 -37.52 -23.76 10.25
C THR A 412 -36.56 -23.98 11.41
N ASP A 413 -36.23 -25.23 11.72
CA ASP A 413 -35.22 -25.58 12.73
C ASP A 413 -33.79 -25.15 12.34
N ALA A 414 -33.56 -24.80 11.07
CA ALA A 414 -32.28 -24.28 10.58
C ALA A 414 -32.27 -22.74 10.44
N GLY A 415 -33.31 -22.07 10.92
CA GLY A 415 -33.53 -20.63 10.75
C GLY A 415 -34.62 -20.30 9.72
N VAL A 416 -34.71 -19.03 9.32
CA VAL A 416 -35.70 -18.55 8.35
C VAL A 416 -35.16 -18.79 6.94
N VAL A 417 -35.95 -19.49 6.14
CA VAL A 417 -35.64 -19.78 4.73
C VAL A 417 -36.52 -18.92 3.84
N PHE A 418 -35.90 -18.11 2.97
CA PHE A 418 -36.57 -17.47 1.84
C PHE A 418 -36.37 -18.33 0.58
N ASP A 419 -37.45 -18.88 0.02
CA ASP A 419 -37.42 -19.64 -1.23
C ASP A 419 -38.11 -18.85 -2.36
N PHE A 420 -37.31 -18.24 -3.24
CA PHE A 420 -37.80 -17.51 -4.42
C PHE A 420 -37.96 -18.43 -5.64
N GLY A 421 -37.69 -19.73 -5.49
CA GLY A 421 -37.71 -20.72 -6.55
C GLY A 421 -36.54 -20.59 -7.53
N ARG A 422 -36.51 -21.52 -8.51
CA ARG A 422 -35.48 -21.59 -9.57
C ARG A 422 -34.04 -21.64 -9.02
N GLY A 423 -33.86 -22.20 -7.83
CA GLY A 423 -32.56 -22.34 -7.18
C GLY A 423 -32.08 -21.10 -6.42
N ASN A 424 -32.94 -20.08 -6.20
CA ASN A 424 -32.64 -18.90 -5.40
C ASN A 424 -33.20 -19.11 -3.98
N LEU A 425 -32.33 -19.53 -3.06
CA LEU A 425 -32.69 -19.88 -1.68
C LEU A 425 -31.75 -19.18 -0.72
N LEU A 426 -32.31 -18.37 0.18
CA LEU A 426 -31.57 -17.71 1.25
C LEU A 426 -31.94 -18.36 2.59
N VAL A 427 -30.95 -18.74 3.37
CA VAL A 427 -31.13 -19.13 4.78
C VAL A 427 -30.55 -18.04 5.67
N LEU A 428 -31.36 -17.51 6.57
CA LEU A 428 -30.90 -16.75 7.72
C LEU A 428 -30.69 -17.75 8.86
N GLU A 429 -29.45 -18.18 9.06
CA GLU A 429 -29.10 -19.11 10.15
C GLU A 429 -29.39 -18.46 11.50
N ASP A 430 -29.81 -19.27 12.47
CA ASP A 430 -30.11 -18.84 13.84
C ASP A 430 -31.18 -17.73 14.02
N VAL A 431 -31.88 -17.35 12.94
CA VAL A 431 -33.08 -16.50 12.98
C VAL A 431 -34.32 -17.40 12.94
N TYR A 432 -35.06 -17.52 14.05
CA TYR A 432 -36.18 -18.47 14.18
C TYR A 432 -37.58 -17.84 14.08
N THR A 433 -37.67 -16.56 13.69
CA THR A 433 -38.94 -15.84 13.53
C THR A 433 -38.93 -14.95 12.29
N THR A 434 -40.09 -14.81 11.64
CA THR A 434 -40.29 -13.86 10.53
C THR A 434 -40.66 -12.46 11.01
N ASP A 435 -40.96 -12.29 12.30
CA ASP A 435 -41.36 -11.01 12.87
C ASP A 435 -40.24 -9.98 12.74
N GLY A 436 -40.60 -8.76 12.33
CA GLY A 436 -39.64 -7.66 12.14
C GLY A 436 -38.85 -7.70 10.83
N LEU A 437 -38.75 -8.85 10.14
CA LEU A 437 -37.99 -8.97 8.89
C LEU A 437 -38.48 -8.01 7.80
N ALA A 438 -39.79 -7.79 7.68
CA ALA A 438 -40.35 -6.88 6.69
C ALA A 438 -39.84 -5.43 6.84
N ALA A 439 -39.47 -4.99 8.05
CA ALA A 439 -38.91 -3.65 8.29
C ALA A 439 -37.42 -3.54 7.91
N ARG A 440 -36.76 -4.69 7.72
CA ARG A 440 -35.34 -4.80 7.36
C ARG A 440 -35.11 -5.04 5.86
N ILE A 441 -36.18 -5.24 5.10
CA ILE A 441 -36.10 -5.49 3.66
C ILE A 441 -36.13 -4.18 2.87
N GLY A 442 -35.14 -4.00 2.00
CA GLY A 442 -35.14 -3.07 0.88
C GLY A 442 -35.34 -3.82 -0.44
N ILE A 443 -35.97 -3.16 -1.41
CA ILE A 443 -36.19 -3.69 -2.76
C ILE A 443 -35.51 -2.71 -3.73
N PHE A 444 -34.81 -3.22 -4.74
CA PHE A 444 -34.11 -2.40 -5.72
C PHE A 444 -34.20 -2.95 -7.14
#